data_AF-A0A2S5ELB5-F1
#
_entry.id   AF-A0A2S5ELB5-F1
#
_cell.length_a   1.000
_cell.length_b   1.000
_cell.length_c   1.000
_cell.angle_alpha   90.00
_cell.angle_beta   90.00
_cell.angle_gamma   90.00
#
_symmetry.space_group_name_H-M   'P 1'
#
loop_
_entity.id
_entity.type
_entity.pdbx_description
1 polymer ?
#
loop_
_entity_poly.entity_id
_entity_poly.type
_entity_poly.pdbx_seq_one_letter_code
_entity_poly.pdbx_strand_id
1 'polypeptide(L)' 'MTAVFEPHCLVCEKAVDFGELICDNCRGNLHSPSLSEGDFKVYHYGKYEYPLSNLIKEFKYHSHPKIAQIFGNMLAKF' A
#
# COMPACT_ATOMS: atom_id res chain seq x y z
N MET A 1 -26.45 -15.72 8.96
CA MET A 1 -25.55 -15.66 10.12
C MET A 1 -25.16 -14.21 10.31
N THR A 2 -25.62 -13.57 11.39
CA THR A 2 -25.19 -12.22 11.75
C THR A 2 -23.82 -12.33 12.42
N ALA A 3 -22.79 -11.81 11.76
CA ALA A 3 -21.44 -11.83 12.32
C ALA A 3 -21.41 -10.96 13.59
N VAL A 4 -20.91 -11.51 14.70
CA VAL A 4 -20.78 -10.80 16.00
C VAL A 4 -19.81 -9.61 15.90
N PHE A 5 -18.94 -9.64 14.89
CA PHE A 5 -18.08 -8.54 14.48
C PHE A 5 -18.14 -8.43 12.97
N GLU A 6 -18.41 -7.23 12.45
CA GLU A 6 -18.28 -6.98 11.02
C GLU A 6 -16.80 -7.19 10.64
N PRO A 7 -16.48 -7.99 9.61
CA PRO A 7 -15.11 -8.13 9.14
C PRO A 7 -14.69 -6.83 8.46
N HIS A 8 -13.47 -6.38 8.75
CA HIS A 8 -12.92 -5.13 8.24
C HIS A 8 -11.61 -5.36 7.49
N CYS A 9 -11.37 -4.54 6.47
CA CYS A 9 -10.15 -4.53 5.68
C CYS A 9 -8.94 -4.20 6.56
N LEU A 10 -7.90 -5.03 6.51
CA LEU A 10 -6.66 -4.83 7.28
C LEU A 10 -5.87 -3.55 6.91
N VAL A 11 -6.21 -2.91 5.79
CA VAL A 11 -5.48 -1.73 5.26
C VAL A 11 -6.19 -0.42 5.56
N CYS A 12 -7.53 -0.36 5.40
CA CYS A 12 -8.29 0.88 5.53
C CYS A 12 -9.47 0.79 6.51
N GLU A 13 -9.63 -0.33 7.21
CA GLU A 13 -10.65 -0.55 8.24
C GLU A 13 -12.10 -0.40 7.74
N LYS A 14 -12.34 -0.40 6.42
CA LYS A 14 -13.69 -0.47 5.86
C LYS A 14 -14.25 -1.89 5.97
N ALA A 15 -15.56 -2.02 6.15
CA ALA A 15 -16.25 -3.30 6.11
C ALA A 15 -15.94 -4.08 4.82
N VAL A 16 -15.78 -5.39 4.94
CA VAL A 16 -15.54 -6.33 3.83
C VAL A 16 -16.48 -7.52 3.92
N ASP A 17 -16.55 -8.31 2.85
CA ASP A 17 -17.32 -9.55 2.86
C ASP A 17 -16.70 -10.60 3.79
N PHE A 18 -17.53 -11.48 4.32
CA PHE A 18 -17.06 -12.56 5.19
C PHE A 18 -16.11 -13.50 4.44
N GLY A 19 -14.89 -13.66 4.97
CA GLY A 19 -13.81 -14.44 4.34
C GLY A 19 -12.80 -13.60 3.55
N GLU A 20 -13.10 -12.32 3.30
CA GLU A 20 -12.15 -11.39 2.68
C GLU A 20 -11.29 -10.68 3.73
N LEU A 21 -10.00 -10.50 3.44
CA LEU A 21 -9.05 -9.82 4.31
C LEU A 21 -8.78 -8.36 3.89
N ILE A 22 -9.01 -8.05 2.61
CA ILE A 22 -8.67 -6.77 1.97
C ILE A 22 -9.82 -6.37 1.05
N CYS A 23 -10.34 -5.14 1.19
CA CYS A 23 -11.40 -4.64 0.31
C CYS A 23 -10.90 -4.41 -1.13
N ASP A 24 -11.80 -4.43 -2.12
CA ASP A 24 -11.45 -4.27 -3.54
C ASP A 24 -10.69 -2.97 -3.84
N ASN A 25 -11.04 -1.88 -3.16
CA ASN A 25 -10.33 -0.61 -3.29
C ASN A 25 -8.86 -0.74 -2.84
N CYS A 26 -8.60 -1.43 -1.73
CA CYS A 26 -7.23 -1.71 -1.27
C CYS A 26 -6.54 -2.75 -2.15
N ARG A 27 -7.27 -3.73 -2.69
CA ARG A 27 -6.77 -4.75 -3.61
C ARG A 27 -6.27 -4.14 -4.92
N GLY A 28 -7.03 -3.22 -5.51
CA GLY A 28 -6.63 -2.46 -6.70
C GLY A 28 -5.47 -1.49 -6.45
N ASN A 29 -5.30 -1.07 -5.19
CA ASN A 29 -4.20 -0.20 -4.74
C ASN A 29 -2.94 -0.95 -4.29
N LEU A 30 -2.96 -2.30 -4.23
CA LEU A 30 -1.76 -3.13 -4.06
C LEU A 30 -0.97 -3.14 -5.37
N HIS A 31 -0.53 -1.97 -5.81
CA HIS A 31 0.34 -1.86 -6.95
C HIS A 31 1.71 -2.44 -6.56
N SER A 32 2.15 -3.41 -7.36
CA SER A 32 3.51 -3.96 -7.39
C SER A 32 4.08 -4.31 -6.01
N PRO A 33 3.63 -5.39 -5.36
CA PRO A 33 4.43 -5.98 -4.30
C PRO A 33 5.82 -6.26 -4.85
N SER A 34 6.85 -5.75 -4.20
CA SER A 34 8.23 -6.14 -4.53
C SER A 34 8.35 -7.62 -4.18
N LEU A 35 8.29 -8.48 -5.19
CA LEU A 35 8.52 -9.90 -5.06
C LEU A 35 10.03 -10.11 -4.93
N SER A 36 10.48 -10.57 -3.77
CA SER A 36 11.81 -11.13 -3.58
C SER A 36 11.76 -12.62 -3.93
N GLU A 37 12.69 -13.11 -4.75
CA GLU A 37 12.85 -14.55 -4.95
C GLU A 37 13.46 -15.17 -3.68
N GLY A 38 12.74 -16.11 -3.09
CA GLY A 38 13.14 -16.88 -1.91
C GLY A 38 12.14 -18.02 -1.67
N ASP A 39 12.42 -18.90 -0.70
CA ASP A 39 11.57 -20.06 -0.39
C ASP A 39 10.12 -19.71 -0.01
N PHE A 40 9.86 -18.43 0.28
CA PHE A 40 8.54 -17.89 0.58
C PHE A 40 8.27 -16.64 -0.27
N LYS A 41 7.03 -16.50 -0.77
CA LYS A 41 6.58 -15.24 -1.39
C LYS A 41 6.43 -14.18 -0.29
N VAL A 42 7.47 -13.37 -0.09
CA VAL A 42 7.42 -12.25 0.87
C VAL A 42 6.85 -11.03 0.17
N TYR A 43 5.70 -10.56 0.65
CA TYR A 43 5.08 -9.33 0.18
C TYR A 43 5.64 -8.16 0.97
N HIS A 44 6.62 -7.45 0.39
CA HIS A 44 7.08 -6.19 0.97
C HIS A 44 6.09 -5.07 0.61
N TYR A 45 5.35 -4.60 1.60
CA TYR A 45 4.65 -3.32 1.51
C TYR A 45 5.23 -2.37 2.55
N GLY A 46 5.73 -1.21 2.09
CA GLY A 46 6.02 -0.12 3.01
C GLY A 46 4.70 0.49 3.45
N LYS A 47 4.32 0.34 4.73
CA LYS A 47 3.22 1.10 5.30
C LYS A 47 3.74 2.51 5.61
N TYR A 48 3.41 3.45 4.73
CA TYR A 48 3.64 4.87 4.98
C TYR A 48 2.32 5.48 5.47
N GLU A 49 2.41 6.41 6.42
CA GLU A 49 1.25 7.18 6.85
C GLU A 49 0.96 8.33 5.86
N TYR A 50 -0.28 8.81 5.88
CA TYR A 50 -0.61 10.06 5.18
C TYR A 50 0.14 11.23 5.83
N PRO A 51 0.69 12.20 5.07
CA PRO A 51 0.56 12.41 3.63
C PRO A 51 1.60 11.68 2.75
N LEU A 52 2.62 11.08 3.35
CA LEU A 52 3.74 10.47 2.62
C LEU A 52 3.31 9.31 1.71
N SER A 53 2.34 8.50 2.17
CA SER A 53 1.79 7.40 1.38
C SER A 53 1.21 7.85 0.04
N ASN A 54 0.56 9.02 0.02
CA ASN A 54 0.00 9.59 -1.20
C ASN A 54 1.12 10.04 -2.16
N LEU A 55 2.11 10.77 -1.64
CA LEU A 55 3.26 11.22 -2.44
C LEU A 55 4.05 10.06 -3.06
N ILE A 56 4.23 8.96 -2.33
CA ILE A 56 4.93 7.77 -2.83
C ILE A 56 4.12 7.09 -3.95
N LYS A 57 2.79 7.00 -3.81
CA LYS A 57 1.92 6.46 -4.87
C LYS A 57 1.99 7.30 -6.14
N GLU A 58 1.88 8.62 -6.00
CA GLU A 58 1.99 9.58 -7.12
C GLU A 58 3.35 9.44 -7.83
N PHE A 59 4.45 9.34 -7.08
CA PHE A 59 5.77 9.09 -7.66
C PHE A 59 5.86 7.74 -8.38
N LYS A 60 5.45 6.64 -7.74
CA LYS A 60 5.65 5.28 -8.25
C LYS A 60 4.76 4.93 -9.44
N TYR A 61 3.52 5.40 -9.47
CA TYR A 61 2.51 4.92 -10.42
C TYR A 61 2.06 5.95 -11.43
N HIS A 62 2.33 7.24 -11.18
CA HIS A 62 1.95 8.33 -12.07
C HIS A 62 3.16 9.11 -12.61
N SER A 63 4.38 8.63 -12.34
CA SER A 63 5.65 9.12 -12.91
C SER A 63 5.80 10.64 -12.81
N HIS A 64 5.67 11.19 -11.58
CA HIS A 64 5.80 12.62 -11.33
C HIS A 64 7.26 13.06 -11.10
N PRO A 65 7.93 13.74 -12.05
CA PRO A 65 9.36 14.04 -11.97
C PRO A 65 9.72 15.01 -10.83
N LYS A 66 8.79 15.92 -10.48
CA LYS A 66 8.96 16.84 -9.35
C LYS A 66 9.08 16.08 -8.01
N ILE A 67 8.25 15.05 -7.83
CA ILE A 67 8.29 14.22 -6.61
C ILE A 67 9.58 13.39 -6.58
N ALA A 68 10.01 12.87 -7.74
CA ALA A 68 11.29 12.18 -7.88
C ALA A 68 12.47 13.05 -7.42
N GLN A 69 12.48 14.33 -7.83
CA GLN A 69 13.51 15.28 -7.43
C GLN A 69 13.49 15.57 -5.93
N ILE A 70 12.30 15.74 -5.34
CA ILE A 70 12.16 15.93 -3.88
C ILE A 70 12.73 14.73 -3.14
N PHE A 71 12.34 13.50 -3.50
CA PHE A 71 12.84 12.29 -2.87
C PHE A 71 14.34 12.10 -3.06
N GLY A 72 14.87 12.38 -4.27
CA GLY A 72 16.31 12.35 -4.53
C GLY A 72 17.09 13.33 -3.65
N ASN A 73 16.59 14.56 -3.50
CA ASN A 73 17.20 15.57 -2.62
C ASN A 73 17.16 15.19 -1.14
N MET A 74 16.12 14.48 -0.69
CA MET A 74 16.04 13.98 0.68
C MET A 74 17.10 12.91 0.94
N LEU A 75 17.31 12.00 -0.02
CA LEU A 75 18.33 10.94 0.09
C LEU A 75 19.75 11.50 0.03
N ALA A 76 20.02 12.46 -0.86
CA ALA A 76 21.35 13.04 -1.02
C ALA A 76 21.79 13.98 0.13
N LYS A 77 20.87 14.31 1.05
CA LYS A 77 21.17 15.10 2.26
C LYS A 77 21.67 14.27 3.45
N PHE A 78 21.67 12.94 3.32
CA PHE A 78 22.30 12.02 4.27
C PHE A 78 23.68 11.59 3.75
#